data_AF-X7F915-F1
#
_entry.id   AF-X7F915-F1
#
_cell.length_a   1.000
_cell.length_b   1.000
_cell.length_c   1.000
_cell.angle_alpha   90.00
_cell.angle_beta   90.00
_cell.angle_gamma   90.00
#
_symmetry.space_group_name_H-M   'P 1'
#
loop_
_entity.id
_entity.type
_entity.pdbx_description
1 polymer ?
#
loop_
_entity_poly.entity_id
_entity_poly.type
_entity_poly.pdbx_seq_one_letter_code
_entity_poly.pdbx_strand_id
1 'polypeptide(L)'
;MDEKLIFAGVGGAVIGVVIGIVAGGGTPDLTEIRGAMAEAVAPASEESAALSGRVGGLEETLAGLSERLSGIETQLSEAPDPAEGLAPLQEEVSGLRSSMEEELATLRGALQEGLSAAADAQAGLQESLSGLGEGLGSLSTALSAMGPGGGAGGDAASGGGGDASAPAPEGSGSDAASSDDAASGEDGATEEAAAEPSPEPAPETGDELSPGMTAIFADGAVRVFVSRIDTETGTARLIMNGAPAVLPANAKRIVAGDGEPCLVRLDGVNESGAQISAMCGADIPEPEGVGMGETAMLGDGAARVFVSGVSADGLTARVAVNGISPQQVRVGESVPAGTEGCTVSVDDIDRGHVTFGYACGD
;
A
#
# COMPACT_ATOMS: atom_id res chain seq x y z
N MET A 1 0.78 10.74 4.77
CA MET A 1 1.91 10.60 5.72
C MET A 1 2.21 9.12 5.77
N ASP A 2 3.32 8.72 5.16
CA ASP A 2 3.62 7.35 4.78
C ASP A 2 4.13 6.49 5.94
N GLU A 3 3.51 5.31 6.10
CA GLU A 3 3.89 4.22 7.01
C GLU A 3 5.32 3.69 6.80
N LYS A 4 5.95 4.04 5.66
CA LYS A 4 7.30 3.62 5.30
C LYS A 4 8.42 4.28 6.10
N LEU A 5 8.14 5.37 6.82
CA LEU A 5 9.16 6.12 7.57
C LEU A 5 9.45 5.54 8.97
N ILE A 6 8.54 4.76 9.55
CA ILE A 6 8.74 4.23 10.92
C ILE A 6 9.68 3.01 10.93
N PHE A 7 9.66 2.18 9.88
CA PHE A 7 10.60 1.03 9.78
C PHE A 7 12.03 1.43 9.35
N ALA A 8 12.23 2.63 8.81
CA ALA A 8 13.54 3.11 8.38
C ALA A 8 14.46 3.54 9.54
N GLY A 9 13.90 3.94 10.69
CA GLY A 9 14.66 4.42 11.85
C GLY A 9 15.47 3.33 12.54
N VAL A 10 14.87 2.15 12.74
CA VAL A 10 15.53 1.02 13.45
C VAL A 10 16.51 0.28 12.53
N GLY A 11 16.20 0.15 11.24
CA GLY A 11 17.08 -0.49 10.26
C GLY A 11 18.34 0.31 9.95
N GLY A 12 18.26 1.65 9.95
CA GLY A 12 19.39 2.54 9.68
C GLY A 12 20.48 2.52 10.76
N ALA A 13 20.09 2.38 12.05
CA ALA A 13 21.03 2.33 13.17
C ALA A 13 21.92 1.08 13.14
N VAL A 14 21.37 -0.07 12.75
CA VAL A 14 22.11 -1.34 12.66
C VAL A 14 23.13 -1.32 11.51
N ILE A 15 22.76 -0.72 10.37
CA ILE A 15 23.65 -0.63 9.21
C ILE A 15 24.78 0.39 9.44
N GLY A 16 24.50 1.51 10.12
CA GLY A 16 25.51 2.53 10.45
C GLY A 16 26.61 2.02 11.39
N VAL A 17 26.26 1.23 12.41
CA VAL A 17 27.22 0.65 13.36
C VAL A 17 28.14 -0.38 12.68
N VAL A 18 27.61 -1.19 11.75
CA VAL A 18 28.40 -2.20 11.04
C VAL A 18 29.40 -1.57 10.07
N ILE A 19 29.04 -0.46 9.41
CA ILE A 19 29.92 0.23 8.45
C ILE A 19 31.02 1.04 9.17
N GLY A 20 30.74 1.63 10.34
CA GLY A 20 31.73 2.38 11.11
C GLY A 20 32.88 1.53 11.67
N ILE A 21 32.63 0.26 11.98
CA ILE A 21 33.61 -0.61 12.66
C ILE A 21 34.59 -1.28 11.68
N VAL A 22 34.21 -1.46 10.40
CA VAL A 22 35.10 -2.06 9.38
C VAL A 22 36.27 -1.14 9.00
N ALA A 23 36.16 0.18 9.21
CA ALA A 23 37.24 1.13 8.95
C ALA A 23 38.35 1.13 10.02
N GLY A 24 38.14 0.45 11.16
CA GLY A 24 39.01 0.50 12.34
C GLY A 24 39.94 -0.68 12.55
N GLY A 25 40.28 -1.50 11.54
CA GLY A 25 41.43 -2.44 11.54
C GLY A 25 41.54 -3.54 12.63
N GLY A 26 40.69 -3.56 13.65
CA GLY A 26 40.59 -4.62 14.64
C GLY A 26 39.31 -5.40 14.41
N THR A 27 39.38 -6.74 14.35
CA THR A 27 38.18 -7.58 14.32
C THR A 27 37.46 -7.41 15.67
N PRO A 28 36.30 -6.73 15.72
CA PRO A 28 35.57 -6.56 16.96
C PRO A 28 35.13 -7.94 17.47
N ASP A 29 35.18 -8.11 18.79
CA ASP A 29 34.65 -9.30 19.44
C ASP A 29 33.12 -9.27 19.29
N LEU A 30 32.52 -10.34 18.75
CA LEU A 30 31.06 -10.44 18.52
C LEU A 30 30.25 -10.18 19.80
N THR A 31 30.88 -10.37 20.95
CA THR A 31 30.32 -10.13 22.28
C THR A 31 30.04 -8.65 22.52
N GLU A 32 30.91 -7.76 22.05
CA GLU A 32 30.80 -6.30 22.25
C GLU A 32 29.73 -5.69 21.34
N ILE A 33 29.68 -6.13 20.07
CA ILE A 33 28.62 -5.76 19.12
C ILE A 33 27.25 -6.22 19.64
N ARG A 34 27.17 -7.44 20.17
CA ARG A 34 25.94 -7.96 20.76
C ARG A 34 25.52 -7.17 21.99
N GLY A 35 26.46 -6.72 22.82
CA GLY A 35 26.21 -5.84 23.96
C GLY A 35 25.61 -4.50 23.51
N ALA A 36 26.25 -3.83 22.55
CA ALA A 36 25.78 -2.55 22.01
C ALA A 36 24.41 -2.66 21.32
N MET A 37 24.16 -3.76 20.57
CA MET A 37 22.84 -4.03 19.99
C MET A 37 21.79 -4.32 21.07
N ALA A 38 22.12 -5.08 22.11
CA ALA A 38 21.18 -5.34 23.20
C ALA A 38 20.83 -4.06 23.96
N GLU A 39 21.80 -3.19 24.19
CA GLU A 39 21.60 -1.90 24.85
C GLU A 39 20.81 -0.90 23.99
N ALA A 40 21.04 -0.90 22.67
CA ALA A 40 20.27 -0.08 21.72
C ALA A 40 18.83 -0.59 21.50
N VAL A 41 18.60 -1.91 21.60
CA VAL A 41 17.28 -2.53 21.40
C VAL A 41 16.47 -2.61 22.69
N ALA A 42 17.11 -2.55 23.86
CA ALA A 42 16.43 -2.53 25.17
C ALA A 42 15.29 -1.50 25.25
N PRO A 43 15.50 -0.20 24.97
CA PRO A 43 14.42 0.80 25.05
C PRO A 43 13.30 0.56 24.04
N ALA A 44 13.64 0.12 22.82
CA ALA A 44 12.63 -0.23 21.81
C ALA A 44 11.78 -1.45 22.23
N SER A 45 12.39 -2.42 22.92
CA SER A 45 11.68 -3.60 23.44
C SER A 45 10.76 -3.26 24.62
N GLU A 46 11.16 -2.32 25.48
CA GLU A 46 10.33 -1.80 26.58
C GLU A 46 9.13 -1.01 26.02
N GLU A 47 9.33 -0.20 24.98
CA GLU A 47 8.24 0.50 24.29
C GLU A 47 7.27 -0.48 23.61
N SER A 48 7.79 -1.53 22.97
CA SER A 48 6.98 -2.59 22.36
C SER A 48 6.11 -3.32 23.40
N ALA A 49 6.69 -3.62 24.58
CA ALA A 49 5.97 -4.23 25.69
C ALA A 49 4.90 -3.27 26.27
N ALA A 50 5.21 -1.97 26.38
CA ALA A 50 4.26 -0.95 26.80
C ALA A 50 3.09 -0.81 25.80
N LEU A 51 3.38 -0.85 24.49
CA LEU A 51 2.38 -0.88 23.42
C LEU A 51 1.50 -2.13 23.49
N SER A 52 2.09 -3.31 23.70
CA SER A 52 1.33 -4.55 23.86
C SER A 52 0.43 -4.52 25.10
N GLY A 53 0.88 -3.91 26.20
CA GLY A 53 0.06 -3.68 27.39
C GLY A 53 -1.12 -2.74 27.12
N ARG A 54 -0.92 -1.70 26.31
CA ARG A 54 -2.00 -0.78 25.90
C ARG A 54 -3.03 -1.45 25.00
N VAL A 55 -2.58 -2.32 24.08
CA VAL A 55 -3.48 -3.11 23.24
C VAL A 55 -4.32 -4.06 24.10
N GLY A 56 -3.72 -4.74 25.08
CA GLY A 56 -4.47 -5.58 26.02
C GLY A 56 -5.52 -4.80 26.82
N GLY A 57 -5.19 -3.56 27.24
CA GLY A 57 -6.16 -2.68 27.90
C GLY A 57 -7.33 -2.26 27.00
N LEU A 58 -7.10 -2.08 25.70
CA LEU A 58 -8.16 -1.80 24.72
C LEU A 58 -9.07 -3.02 24.47
N GLU A 59 -8.51 -4.23 24.52
CA GLU A 59 -9.30 -5.46 24.40
C GLU A 59 -10.21 -5.66 25.63
N GLU A 60 -9.71 -5.35 26.83
CA GLU A 60 -10.48 -5.43 28.07
C GLU A 60 -11.63 -4.40 28.10
N THR A 61 -11.41 -3.19 27.60
CA THR A 61 -12.47 -2.17 27.48
C THR A 61 -13.51 -2.54 26.43
N LEU A 62 -13.10 -3.11 25.28
CA LEU A 62 -14.04 -3.64 24.28
C LEU A 62 -14.89 -4.79 24.84
N ALA A 63 -14.28 -5.69 25.61
CA ALA A 63 -15.01 -6.76 26.29
C ALA A 63 -16.04 -6.20 27.28
N GLY A 64 -15.66 -5.22 28.09
CA GLY A 64 -16.57 -4.55 29.03
C GLY A 64 -17.72 -3.80 28.36
N LEU A 65 -17.47 -3.14 27.23
CA LEU A 65 -18.51 -2.48 26.42
C LEU A 65 -19.51 -3.50 25.84
N SER A 66 -19.02 -4.66 25.36
CA SER A 66 -19.87 -5.73 24.82
C SER A 66 -20.79 -6.35 25.89
N GLU A 67 -20.28 -6.55 27.10
CA GLU A 67 -21.06 -7.09 28.21
C GLU A 67 -22.16 -6.11 28.65
N ARG A 68 -21.84 -4.80 28.70
CA ARG A 68 -22.81 -3.74 28.98
C ARG A 68 -23.91 -3.64 27.94
N LEU A 69 -23.57 -3.71 26.65
CA LEU A 69 -24.53 -3.71 25.55
C LEU A 69 -25.52 -4.88 25.68
N SER A 70 -25.02 -6.08 25.98
CA SER A 70 -25.86 -7.27 26.20
C SER A 70 -26.80 -7.10 27.41
N GLY A 71 -26.33 -6.42 28.47
CA GLY A 71 -27.14 -6.06 29.62
C GLY A 71 -28.28 -5.10 29.28
N ILE A 72 -28.02 -4.09 28.45
CA ILE A 72 -29.03 -3.13 27.98
C ILE A 72 -30.08 -3.83 27.11
N GLU A 73 -29.67 -4.72 26.19
CA GLU A 73 -30.60 -5.51 25.36
C GLU A 73 -31.52 -6.41 26.19
N THR A 74 -30.98 -7.00 27.27
CA THR A 74 -31.75 -7.82 28.20
C THR A 74 -32.77 -6.97 28.96
N GLN A 75 -32.35 -5.82 29.50
CA GLN A 75 -33.25 -4.88 30.19
C GLN A 75 -34.35 -4.35 29.26
N LEU A 76 -34.03 -4.06 28.00
CA LEU A 76 -34.99 -3.60 27.00
C LEU A 76 -36.02 -4.69 26.64
N SER A 77 -35.61 -5.96 26.70
CA SER A 77 -36.48 -7.10 26.41
C SER A 77 -37.41 -7.47 27.58
N GLU A 78 -37.01 -7.19 28.82
CA GLU A 78 -37.80 -7.49 30.03
C GLU A 78 -38.75 -6.35 30.47
N ALA A 79 -38.59 -5.13 29.95
CA ALA A 79 -39.40 -3.98 30.36
C ALA A 79 -40.87 -4.08 29.85
N PRO A 80 -41.89 -4.19 30.74
CA PRO A 80 -43.28 -4.42 30.32
C PRO A 80 -44.04 -3.16 29.88
N ASP A 81 -43.49 -1.95 29.99
CA ASP A 81 -44.15 -0.71 29.57
C ASP A 81 -43.12 0.38 29.16
N PRO A 82 -43.25 0.99 27.96
CA PRO A 82 -42.25 1.92 27.42
C PRO A 82 -42.19 3.28 28.14
N ALA A 83 -43.15 3.58 29.02
CA ALA A 83 -43.25 4.89 29.69
C ALA A 83 -42.50 4.97 31.04
N GLU A 84 -42.40 3.85 31.79
CA GLU A 84 -41.67 3.82 33.07
C GLU A 84 -40.21 3.37 32.93
N GLY A 85 -39.84 2.74 31.80
CA GLY A 85 -38.49 2.22 31.53
C GLY A 85 -37.45 3.25 31.08
N LEU A 86 -37.83 4.48 30.72
CA LEU A 86 -36.90 5.45 30.13
C LEU A 86 -36.02 6.20 31.14
N ALA A 87 -36.46 6.34 32.39
CA ALA A 87 -35.69 7.00 33.44
C ALA A 87 -34.36 6.27 33.78
N PRO A 88 -34.34 4.93 34.00
CA PRO A 88 -33.08 4.23 34.26
C PRO A 88 -32.14 4.21 33.03
N LEU A 89 -32.68 4.12 31.82
CA LEU A 89 -31.90 4.22 30.57
C LEU A 89 -31.17 5.57 30.45
N GLN A 90 -31.82 6.66 30.83
CA GLN A 90 -31.20 7.99 30.78
C GLN A 90 -30.05 8.14 31.79
N GLU A 91 -30.17 7.51 32.97
CA GLU A 91 -29.12 7.48 33.98
C GLU A 91 -27.92 6.63 33.51
N GLU A 92 -28.16 5.46 32.91
CA GLU A 92 -27.10 4.64 32.32
C GLU A 92 -26.38 5.32 31.15
N VAL A 93 -27.11 5.99 30.26
CA VAL A 93 -26.50 6.75 29.14
C VAL A 93 -25.65 7.90 29.66
N SER A 94 -26.10 8.58 30.71
CA SER A 94 -25.33 9.66 31.34
C SER A 94 -24.06 9.12 31.99
N GLY A 95 -24.14 7.97 32.67
CA GLY A 95 -22.98 7.27 33.23
C GLY A 95 -22.00 6.79 32.15
N LEU A 96 -22.50 6.25 31.04
CA LEU A 96 -21.67 5.82 29.91
C LEU A 96 -20.92 7.00 29.30
N ARG A 97 -21.60 8.15 29.15
CA ARG A 97 -20.99 9.37 28.64
C ARG A 97 -19.84 9.85 29.55
N SER A 98 -20.06 9.89 30.86
CA SER A 98 -19.00 10.25 31.81
C SER A 98 -17.81 9.28 31.75
N SER A 99 -18.08 7.98 31.62
CA SER A 99 -17.05 6.95 31.45
C SER A 99 -16.22 7.16 30.17
N MET A 100 -16.87 7.45 29.03
CA MET A 100 -16.17 7.72 27.77
C MET A 100 -15.35 9.02 27.83
N GLU A 101 -15.86 10.05 28.50
CA GLU A 101 -15.13 11.32 28.69
C GLU A 101 -13.85 11.10 29.55
N GLU A 102 -13.93 10.26 30.59
CA GLU A 102 -12.79 9.90 31.44
C GLU A 102 -11.74 9.05 30.69
N GLU A 103 -12.18 8.08 29.89
CA GLU A 103 -11.28 7.29 29.05
C GLU A 103 -10.61 8.14 27.97
N LEU A 104 -11.34 9.02 27.29
CA LEU A 104 -10.77 9.94 26.31
C LEU A 104 -9.74 10.88 26.94
N ALA A 105 -9.99 11.34 28.17
CA ALA A 105 -9.02 12.14 28.92
C ALA A 105 -7.74 11.32 29.22
N THR A 106 -7.89 10.07 29.64
CA THR A 106 -6.77 9.14 29.89
C THR A 106 -5.97 8.86 28.62
N LEU A 107 -6.65 8.55 27.51
CA LEU A 107 -6.03 8.27 26.22
C LEU A 107 -5.27 9.49 25.70
N ARG A 108 -5.85 10.69 25.82
CA ARG A 108 -5.21 11.95 25.44
C ARG A 108 -3.95 12.22 26.28
N GLY A 109 -4.00 11.95 27.58
CA GLY A 109 -2.84 12.05 28.47
C GLY A 109 -1.71 11.13 28.02
N ALA A 110 -2.03 9.85 27.80
CA ALA A 110 -1.06 8.85 27.35
C ALA A 110 -0.46 9.16 25.97
N LEU A 111 -1.27 9.70 25.04
CA LEU A 111 -0.82 10.18 23.73
C LEU A 111 0.14 11.35 23.87
N GLN A 112 -0.17 12.34 24.71
CA GLN A 112 0.67 13.52 24.92
C GLN A 112 2.00 13.17 25.61
N GLU A 113 1.98 12.23 26.54
CA GLU A 113 3.18 11.69 27.18
C GLU A 113 4.03 10.90 26.20
N GLY A 114 3.41 10.05 25.36
CA GLY A 114 4.10 9.32 24.29
C GLY A 114 4.71 10.25 23.23
N LEU A 115 4.04 11.34 22.88
CA LEU A 115 4.55 12.33 21.92
C LEU A 115 5.75 13.10 22.49
N SER A 116 5.72 13.42 23.79
CA SER A 116 6.85 14.04 24.47
C SER A 116 8.06 13.09 24.53
N ALA A 117 7.84 11.83 24.91
CA ALA A 117 8.89 10.82 24.93
C ALA A 117 9.51 10.57 23.54
N ALA A 118 8.68 10.52 22.49
CA ALA A 118 9.16 10.37 21.12
C ALA A 118 9.99 11.58 20.66
N ALA A 119 9.61 12.80 21.06
CA ALA A 119 10.38 14.00 20.76
C ALA A 119 11.74 13.99 21.47
N ASP A 120 11.80 13.55 22.73
CA ASP A 120 13.05 13.40 23.48
C ASP A 120 13.96 12.33 22.85
N ALA A 121 13.39 11.21 22.41
CA ALA A 121 14.14 10.17 21.69
C ALA A 121 14.71 10.69 20.35
N GLN A 122 13.93 11.49 19.61
CA GLN A 122 14.40 12.13 18.38
C GLN A 122 15.56 13.11 18.65
N ALA A 123 15.48 13.89 19.74
CA ALA A 123 16.56 14.78 20.15
C ALA A 123 17.85 14.01 20.49
N GLY A 124 17.74 12.90 21.23
CA GLY A 124 18.88 12.04 21.56
C GLY A 124 19.54 11.41 20.33
N LEU A 125 18.76 11.04 19.31
CA LEU A 125 19.28 10.58 18.02
C LEU A 125 20.04 11.68 17.27
N GLN A 126 19.54 12.92 17.29
CA GLN A 126 20.25 14.05 16.66
C GLN A 126 21.57 14.38 17.35
N GLU A 127 21.61 14.29 18.69
CA GLU A 127 22.84 14.44 19.46
C GLU A 127 23.84 13.33 19.13
N SER A 128 23.37 12.07 19.07
CA SER A 128 24.18 10.92 18.68
C SER A 128 24.78 11.07 17.27
N LEU A 129 23.97 11.52 16.30
CA LEU A 129 24.44 11.78 14.94
C LEU A 129 25.45 12.93 14.87
N SER A 130 25.26 13.97 15.68
CA SER A 130 26.20 15.09 15.77
C SER A 130 27.54 14.63 16.34
N GLY A 131 27.53 13.84 17.43
CA GLY A 131 28.74 13.25 18.00
C GLY A 131 29.44 12.30 17.02
N LEU A 132 28.68 11.54 16.22
CA LEU A 132 29.25 10.69 15.17
C LEU A 132 29.92 11.52 14.06
N GLY A 133 29.32 12.65 13.67
CA GLY A 133 29.89 13.59 12.73
C GLY A 133 31.20 14.22 13.22
N GLU A 134 31.28 14.60 14.49
CA GLU A 134 32.51 15.08 15.14
C GLU A 134 33.59 13.99 15.17
N GLY A 135 33.20 12.76 15.52
CA GLY A 135 34.08 11.59 15.51
C GLY A 135 34.68 11.34 14.13
N LEU A 136 33.85 11.34 13.07
CA LEU A 136 34.31 11.19 11.69
C LEU A 136 35.22 12.35 11.24
N GLY A 137 34.93 13.58 11.67
CA GLY A 137 35.79 14.74 11.43
C GLY A 137 37.18 14.58 12.07
N SER A 138 37.23 14.08 13.31
CA SER A 138 38.50 13.79 13.99
C SER A 138 39.28 12.67 13.32
N LEU A 139 38.59 11.61 12.85
CA LEU A 139 39.19 10.50 12.11
C LEU A 139 39.77 10.96 10.77
N SER A 140 39.02 11.78 10.01
CA SER A 140 39.49 12.38 8.76
C SER A 140 40.75 13.23 8.97
N THR A 141 40.80 13.98 10.07
CA THR A 141 41.98 14.78 10.45
C THR A 141 43.18 13.89 10.79
N ALA A 142 42.96 12.83 11.58
CA ALA A 142 44.00 11.86 11.92
C ALA A 142 44.53 11.11 10.68
N LEU A 143 43.64 10.71 9.77
CA LEU A 143 44.00 10.05 8.52
C LEU A 143 44.79 10.98 7.59
N SER A 144 44.43 12.27 7.54
CA SER A 144 45.18 13.29 6.80
C SER A 144 46.57 13.53 7.39
N ALA A 145 46.71 13.49 8.72
CA ALA A 145 48.01 13.57 9.41
C ALA A 145 48.89 12.32 9.17
N MET A 146 48.27 11.19 8.85
CA MET A 146 48.94 9.95 8.40
C MET A 146 49.19 9.90 6.89
N GLY A 147 48.72 10.91 6.14
CA GLY A 147 48.96 11.07 4.71
C GLY A 147 50.46 11.16 4.37
N PRO A 148 50.84 10.87 3.12
CA PRO A 148 52.08 10.17 2.78
C PRO A 148 53.34 11.01 3.02
N GLY A 149 53.88 10.94 4.24
CA GLY A 149 55.25 11.34 4.59
C GLY A 149 56.32 10.35 4.09
N GLY A 150 56.11 9.71 2.93
CA GLY A 150 57.03 8.77 2.32
C GLY A 150 57.63 9.35 1.04
N GLY A 151 58.52 10.33 1.18
CA GLY A 151 59.12 10.98 0.01
C GLY A 151 60.32 11.88 0.31
N ALA A 152 61.44 11.31 0.77
CA ALA A 152 62.79 11.76 0.43
C ALA A 152 63.84 10.81 1.03
N GLY A 153 64.46 9.98 0.20
CA GLY A 153 65.57 9.13 0.59
C GLY A 153 65.89 8.08 -0.46
N GLY A 154 66.35 8.51 -1.64
CA GLY A 154 67.00 7.61 -2.59
C GLY A 154 68.40 7.24 -2.09
N ASP A 155 68.76 5.96 -2.18
CA ASP A 155 69.86 5.49 -3.03
C ASP A 155 70.08 3.96 -2.90
N ALA A 156 70.37 3.36 -4.06
CA ALA A 156 71.11 2.11 -4.30
C ALA A 156 70.62 0.75 -3.73
N ALA A 157 70.29 -0.16 -4.67
CA ALA A 157 70.71 -1.58 -4.79
C ALA A 157 69.51 -2.45 -5.27
N SER A 158 69.46 -2.84 -6.55
CA SER A 158 70.11 -4.04 -7.12
C SER A 158 69.61 -5.36 -6.55
N GLY A 159 68.77 -6.07 -7.32
CA GLY A 159 68.86 -7.53 -7.46
C GLY A 159 67.60 -8.35 -7.15
N GLY A 160 67.19 -9.17 -8.12
CA GLY A 160 66.28 -10.33 -7.98
C GLY A 160 64.82 -9.98 -8.29
N GLY A 161 64.17 -10.49 -9.35
CA GLY A 161 64.24 -11.83 -9.93
C GLY A 161 63.18 -12.71 -9.25
N GLY A 162 62.00 -12.83 -9.85
CA GLY A 162 60.91 -13.64 -9.30
C GLY A 162 59.62 -13.57 -10.12
N ASP A 163 59.57 -14.40 -11.16
CA ASP A 163 58.36 -14.88 -11.84
C ASP A 163 57.25 -15.28 -10.85
N ALA A 164 56.02 -14.83 -11.11
CA ALA A 164 54.81 -15.57 -10.74
C ALA A 164 53.63 -15.13 -11.61
N SER A 165 53.32 -15.98 -12.57
CA SER A 165 52.25 -15.90 -13.55
C SER A 165 50.85 -15.76 -12.92
N ALA A 166 50.02 -15.02 -13.63
CA ALA A 166 48.57 -14.99 -13.52
C ALA A 166 47.92 -16.38 -13.79
N PRO A 167 46.68 -16.57 -13.32
CA PRO A 167 45.70 -17.35 -14.08
C PRO A 167 44.58 -16.44 -14.60
N ALA A 168 44.40 -16.49 -15.92
CA ALA A 168 43.17 -16.09 -16.60
C ALA A 168 42.07 -17.14 -16.38
N PRO A 169 40.79 -16.75 -16.38
CA PRO A 169 39.71 -17.65 -16.76
C PRO A 169 39.27 -17.38 -18.20
N GLU A 170 39.57 -18.33 -19.10
CA GLU A 170 38.88 -18.53 -20.37
C GLU A 170 37.80 -19.62 -20.20
N GLY A 171 36.65 -19.44 -20.86
CA GLY A 171 35.58 -20.43 -21.00
C GLY A 171 34.32 -19.73 -21.55
N SER A 172 34.15 -19.60 -22.87
CA SER A 172 33.79 -20.64 -23.86
C SER A 172 32.37 -21.17 -23.63
N GLY A 173 31.46 -20.86 -24.56
CA GLY A 173 30.07 -21.31 -24.53
C GLY A 173 29.18 -20.55 -25.52
N SER A 174 29.47 -20.68 -26.80
CA SER A 174 28.58 -20.31 -27.91
C SER A 174 27.75 -21.53 -28.32
N ASP A 175 26.42 -21.43 -28.25
CA ASP A 175 25.53 -22.34 -28.96
C ASP A 175 24.44 -21.54 -29.68
N ALA A 176 24.58 -21.54 -31.00
CA ALA A 176 23.57 -21.15 -31.96
C ALA A 176 22.61 -22.33 -32.17
N ALA A 177 21.31 -22.08 -32.09
CA ALA A 177 20.30 -22.97 -32.66
C ALA A 177 19.40 -22.15 -33.58
N SER A 178 19.74 -22.23 -34.86
CA SER A 178 18.80 -22.02 -35.96
C SER A 178 17.79 -23.15 -35.99
N SER A 179 16.53 -22.82 -36.25
CA SER A 179 15.62 -23.70 -36.99
C SER A 179 14.59 -22.83 -37.70
N ASP A 180 14.86 -22.61 -38.98
CA ASP A 180 13.86 -22.51 -40.03
C ASP A 180 12.83 -23.64 -39.87
N ASP A 181 11.53 -23.34 -39.98
CA ASP A 181 10.64 -24.21 -40.75
C ASP A 181 9.48 -23.40 -41.34
N ALA A 182 9.40 -23.50 -42.66
CA ALA A 182 8.44 -22.85 -43.51
C ALA A 182 7.36 -23.87 -43.88
N ALA A 183 6.09 -23.51 -43.74
CA ALA A 183 5.01 -24.21 -44.42
C ALA A 183 4.04 -23.18 -45.02
N SER A 184 4.24 -22.95 -46.32
CA SER A 184 3.26 -22.38 -47.24
C SER A 184 2.14 -23.40 -47.52
N GLY A 185 0.93 -22.88 -47.72
CA GLY A 185 -0.22 -23.55 -48.32
C GLY A 185 -1.49 -22.88 -47.76
N GLU A 186 -2.48 -22.44 -48.52
CA GLU A 186 -2.81 -22.56 -49.93
C GLU A 186 -3.84 -21.46 -50.24
N ASP A 187 -3.78 -20.95 -51.47
CA ASP A 187 -4.77 -20.09 -52.09
C ASP A 187 -6.18 -20.68 -52.01
N GLY A 188 -7.13 -19.87 -51.55
CA GLY A 188 -8.55 -20.17 -51.54
C GLY A 188 -9.37 -18.91 -51.81
N ALA A 189 -9.34 -18.44 -53.05
CA ALA A 189 -10.22 -17.38 -53.53
C ALA A 189 -11.69 -17.79 -53.38
N THR A 190 -12.44 -17.10 -52.53
CA THR A 190 -13.90 -17.18 -52.48
C THR A 190 -14.50 -15.79 -52.32
N GLU A 191 -15.09 -15.32 -53.41
CA GLU A 191 -16.31 -14.53 -53.53
C GLU A 191 -16.55 -13.36 -52.56
N GLU A 192 -16.29 -12.17 -53.09
CA GLU A 192 -16.67 -10.85 -52.59
C GLU A 192 -18.19 -10.72 -52.49
N ALA A 193 -18.73 -11.01 -51.31
CA ALA A 193 -20.05 -10.57 -50.87
C ALA A 193 -19.83 -9.54 -49.74
N ALA A 194 -20.37 -8.33 -49.92
CA ALA A 194 -20.31 -7.24 -48.97
C ALA A 194 -20.89 -7.67 -47.61
N ALA A 195 -20.00 -8.07 -46.70
CA ALA A 195 -20.31 -8.39 -45.33
C ALA A 195 -20.30 -7.10 -44.49
N GLU A 196 -21.39 -6.89 -43.77
CA GLU A 196 -21.50 -5.92 -42.68
C GLU A 196 -20.32 -6.12 -41.71
N PRO A 197 -19.83 -5.06 -41.04
CA PRO A 197 -18.66 -5.16 -40.16
C PRO A 197 -18.88 -6.25 -39.12
N SER A 198 -18.14 -7.34 -39.27
CA SER A 198 -18.09 -8.43 -38.31
C SER A 198 -17.59 -7.84 -36.99
N PRO A 199 -18.31 -8.02 -35.86
CA PRO A 199 -17.88 -7.47 -34.58
C PRO A 199 -16.46 -7.97 -34.29
N GLU A 200 -15.57 -7.04 -33.89
CA GLU A 200 -14.24 -7.38 -33.39
C GLU A 200 -14.37 -8.52 -32.37
N PRO A 201 -13.50 -9.54 -32.43
CA PRO A 201 -13.54 -10.63 -31.46
C PRO A 201 -13.40 -10.02 -30.06
N ALA A 202 -14.39 -10.28 -29.20
CA ALA A 202 -14.33 -9.86 -27.82
C ALA A 202 -13.01 -10.36 -27.20
N PRO A 203 -12.31 -9.53 -26.39
CA PRO A 203 -11.07 -9.94 -25.77
C PRO A 203 -11.30 -11.26 -25.02
N GLU A 204 -10.38 -12.21 -25.18
CA GLU A 204 -10.49 -13.51 -24.54
C GLU A 204 -10.66 -13.30 -23.03
N THR A 205 -11.85 -13.64 -22.53
CA THR A 205 -12.17 -13.53 -21.11
C THR A 205 -11.18 -14.39 -20.34
N GLY A 206 -10.40 -13.76 -19.47
CA GLY A 206 -9.38 -14.44 -18.68
C GLY A 206 -9.95 -15.62 -17.91
N ASP A 207 -9.13 -16.64 -17.69
CA ASP A 207 -9.50 -17.82 -16.93
C ASP A 207 -10.10 -17.42 -15.57
N GLU A 208 -11.17 -18.11 -15.20
CA GLU A 208 -11.85 -17.87 -13.94
C GLU A 208 -11.05 -18.43 -12.76
N LEU A 209 -10.83 -17.61 -11.74
CA LEU A 209 -9.97 -17.92 -10.61
C LEU A 209 -10.78 -18.14 -9.34
N SER A 210 -10.74 -19.36 -8.81
CA SER A 210 -11.35 -19.69 -7.52
C SER A 210 -10.45 -19.26 -6.33
N PRO A 211 -10.99 -19.14 -5.11
CA PRO A 211 -10.18 -18.83 -3.92
C PRO A 211 -9.05 -19.86 -3.72
N GLY A 212 -7.84 -19.38 -3.43
CA GLY A 212 -6.64 -20.19 -3.31
C GLY A 212 -5.85 -20.37 -4.62
N MET A 213 -6.39 -19.90 -5.76
CA MET A 213 -5.67 -19.94 -7.04
C MET A 213 -4.80 -18.70 -7.25
N THR A 214 -3.72 -18.90 -8.00
CA THR A 214 -2.85 -17.83 -8.50
C THR A 214 -2.83 -17.87 -10.01
N ALA A 215 -3.02 -16.71 -10.64
CA ALA A 215 -2.79 -16.51 -12.06
C ALA A 215 -1.60 -15.58 -12.28
N ILE A 216 -1.01 -15.71 -13.47
CA ILE A 216 0.07 -14.87 -13.94
C ILE A 216 -0.41 -14.26 -15.26
N PHE A 217 -0.35 -12.94 -15.36
CA PHE A 217 -0.78 -12.17 -16.52
C PHE A 217 0.39 -11.35 -17.09
N ALA A 218 0.20 -10.85 -18.31
CA ALA A 218 1.13 -9.96 -19.02
C ALA A 218 2.59 -10.48 -18.94
N ASP A 219 2.81 -11.68 -19.49
CA ASP A 219 4.13 -12.31 -19.61
C ASP A 219 4.91 -12.47 -18.30
N GLY A 220 4.22 -12.53 -17.15
CA GLY A 220 4.87 -12.65 -15.84
C GLY A 220 4.90 -11.39 -15.01
N ALA A 221 4.56 -10.23 -15.59
CA ALA A 221 4.64 -8.94 -14.91
C ALA A 221 3.64 -8.80 -13.75
N VAL A 222 2.50 -9.49 -13.83
CA VAL A 222 1.47 -9.45 -12.79
C VAL A 222 1.16 -10.85 -12.29
N ARG A 223 1.32 -11.06 -10.99
CA ARG A 223 0.83 -12.24 -10.26
C ARG A 223 -0.36 -11.85 -9.40
N VAL A 224 -1.50 -12.49 -9.63
CA VAL A 224 -2.72 -12.27 -8.87
C VAL A 224 -3.10 -13.55 -8.14
N PHE A 225 -3.23 -13.46 -6.82
CA PHE A 225 -3.77 -14.52 -5.97
C PHE A 225 -5.15 -14.13 -5.46
N VAL A 226 -6.14 -15.00 -5.64
CA VAL A 226 -7.50 -14.79 -5.13
C VAL A 226 -7.60 -15.39 -3.73
N SER A 227 -7.72 -14.54 -2.71
CA SER A 227 -7.80 -15.00 -1.32
C SER A 227 -9.22 -15.30 -0.86
N ARG A 228 -10.20 -14.51 -1.32
CA ARG A 228 -11.61 -14.66 -1.00
C ARG A 228 -12.45 -14.05 -2.12
N ILE A 229 -13.61 -14.65 -2.35
CA ILE A 229 -14.66 -14.16 -3.23
C ILE A 229 -15.92 -13.99 -2.41
N ASP A 230 -16.64 -12.91 -2.66
CA ASP A 230 -17.92 -12.61 -2.06
C ASP A 230 -18.93 -12.33 -3.19
N THR A 231 -19.72 -13.34 -3.52
CA THR A 231 -20.67 -13.30 -4.63
C THR A 231 -21.91 -12.47 -4.32
N GLU A 232 -22.23 -12.28 -3.04
CA GLU A 232 -23.38 -11.45 -2.62
C GLU A 232 -23.10 -9.97 -2.87
N THR A 233 -21.87 -9.53 -2.57
CA THR A 233 -21.43 -8.15 -2.78
C THR A 233 -20.74 -7.95 -4.14
N GLY A 234 -20.47 -9.02 -4.87
CA GLY A 234 -19.73 -8.97 -6.14
C GLY A 234 -18.29 -8.47 -5.95
N THR A 235 -17.63 -8.84 -4.85
CA THR A 235 -16.27 -8.38 -4.53
C THR A 235 -15.28 -9.54 -4.44
N ALA A 236 -14.01 -9.28 -4.73
CA ALA A 236 -12.93 -10.23 -4.54
C ALA A 236 -11.77 -9.60 -3.77
N ARG A 237 -11.22 -10.35 -2.81
CA ARG A 237 -9.99 -10.00 -2.10
C ARG A 237 -8.81 -10.63 -2.81
N LEU A 238 -8.00 -9.78 -3.43
CA LEU A 238 -6.88 -10.15 -4.28
C LEU A 238 -5.55 -9.79 -3.62
N ILE A 239 -4.50 -10.53 -3.93
CA ILE A 239 -3.11 -10.14 -3.67
C ILE A 239 -2.43 -10.01 -5.02
N MET A 240 -2.08 -8.78 -5.41
CA MET A 240 -1.47 -8.48 -6.70
C MET A 240 -0.03 -8.03 -6.45
N ASN A 241 0.95 -8.80 -6.97
CA ASN A 241 2.37 -8.54 -6.74
C ASN A 241 2.74 -8.31 -5.26
N GLY A 242 2.10 -9.08 -4.37
CA GLY A 242 2.30 -9.00 -2.91
C GLY A 242 1.50 -7.92 -2.19
N ALA A 243 0.80 -7.03 -2.91
CA ALA A 243 -0.07 -6.01 -2.32
C ALA A 243 -1.53 -6.50 -2.23
N PRO A 244 -2.12 -6.58 -1.01
CA PRO A 244 -3.52 -6.96 -0.87
C PRO A 244 -4.46 -5.82 -1.33
N ALA A 245 -5.58 -6.17 -1.93
CA ALA A 245 -6.66 -5.28 -2.30
C ALA A 245 -8.01 -5.99 -2.20
N VAL A 246 -9.09 -5.22 -2.04
CA VAL A 246 -10.45 -5.69 -2.25
C VAL A 246 -10.99 -4.90 -3.43
N LEU A 247 -11.37 -5.59 -4.50
CA LEU A 247 -11.93 -4.98 -5.71
C LEU A 247 -13.39 -5.42 -5.84
N PRO A 248 -14.34 -4.49 -6.07
CA PRO A 248 -15.66 -4.84 -6.58
C PRO A 248 -15.59 -5.21 -8.06
N ALA A 249 -16.61 -5.91 -8.56
CA ALA A 249 -16.72 -6.23 -9.98
C ALA A 249 -16.66 -4.95 -10.84
N ASN A 250 -16.01 -5.06 -11.99
CA ASN A 250 -15.60 -4.01 -12.93
C ASN A 250 -14.56 -3.00 -12.43
N ALA A 251 -14.13 -3.07 -11.16
CA ALA A 251 -13.11 -2.14 -10.68
C ALA A 251 -11.73 -2.45 -11.24
N LYS A 252 -10.97 -1.37 -11.41
CA LYS A 252 -9.61 -1.37 -11.94
C LYS A 252 -8.61 -0.98 -10.85
N ARG A 253 -7.38 -1.47 -10.96
CA ARG A 253 -6.27 -1.08 -10.07
C ARG A 253 -4.95 -1.09 -10.81
N ILE A 254 -4.18 -0.03 -10.63
CA ILE A 254 -2.78 0.02 -11.07
C ILE A 254 -1.90 -0.70 -10.04
N VAL A 255 -1.06 -1.60 -10.56
CA VAL A 255 -0.03 -2.29 -9.80
C VAL A 255 1.32 -2.10 -10.48
N ALA A 256 2.39 -2.15 -9.70
CA ALA A 256 3.74 -2.12 -10.26
C ALA A 256 4.04 -3.47 -10.93
N GLY A 257 4.34 -3.46 -12.23
CA GLY A 257 4.84 -4.63 -12.97
C GLY A 257 6.37 -4.64 -13.06
N ASP A 258 6.92 -5.46 -13.96
CA ASP A 258 8.36 -5.56 -14.23
C ASP A 258 8.85 -4.38 -15.09
N GLY A 259 8.99 -3.21 -14.47
CA GLY A 259 9.50 -2.00 -15.11
C GLY A 259 8.44 -1.04 -15.65
N GLU A 260 7.20 -1.51 -15.86
CA GLU A 260 6.06 -0.69 -16.31
C GLU A 260 4.84 -0.86 -15.40
N PRO A 261 3.93 0.14 -15.31
CA PRO A 261 2.67 -0.03 -14.60
C PRO A 261 1.78 -1.04 -15.34
N CYS A 262 0.99 -1.78 -14.58
CA CYS A 262 -0.02 -2.69 -15.10
C CYS A 262 -1.39 -2.35 -14.53
N LEU A 263 -2.41 -2.32 -15.39
CA LEU A 263 -3.81 -2.19 -15.02
C LEU A 263 -4.40 -3.59 -14.84
N VAL A 264 -4.85 -3.90 -13.63
CA VAL A 264 -5.58 -5.13 -13.31
C VAL A 264 -7.06 -4.77 -13.16
N ARG A 265 -7.95 -5.48 -13.84
CA ARG A 265 -9.40 -5.31 -13.73
C ARG A 265 -10.03 -6.59 -13.21
N LEU A 266 -10.94 -6.46 -12.27
CA LEU A 266 -11.83 -7.55 -11.86
C LEU A 266 -13.06 -7.48 -12.77
N ASP A 267 -13.09 -8.23 -13.86
CA ASP A 267 -14.18 -8.19 -14.84
C ASP A 267 -15.51 -8.68 -14.26
N GLY A 268 -15.45 -9.64 -13.34
CA GLY A 268 -16.66 -10.20 -12.73
C GLY A 268 -16.38 -11.12 -11.56
N VAL A 269 -17.42 -11.35 -10.78
CA VAL A 269 -17.43 -12.29 -9.66
C VAL A 269 -18.68 -13.15 -9.75
N ASN A 270 -18.52 -14.47 -9.73
CA ASN A 270 -19.62 -15.43 -9.76
C ASN A 270 -19.33 -16.63 -8.84
N GLU A 271 -20.23 -17.62 -8.81
CA GLU A 271 -20.09 -18.82 -7.96
C GLU A 271 -18.85 -19.66 -8.26
N SER A 272 -18.36 -19.59 -9.49
CA SER A 272 -17.28 -20.42 -10.02
C SER A 272 -15.91 -19.74 -9.83
N GLY A 273 -15.87 -18.41 -9.86
CA GLY A 273 -14.72 -17.64 -9.40
C GLY A 273 -14.73 -16.16 -9.75
N ALA A 274 -13.53 -15.57 -9.74
CA ALA A 274 -13.25 -14.20 -10.13
C ALA A 274 -12.66 -14.19 -11.54
N GLN A 275 -13.24 -13.39 -12.44
CA GLN A 275 -12.72 -13.16 -13.78
C GLN A 275 -11.83 -11.93 -13.74
N ILE A 276 -10.55 -12.09 -14.09
CA ILE A 276 -9.53 -11.06 -13.96
C ILE A 276 -8.79 -10.90 -15.27
N SER A 277 -8.59 -9.66 -15.68
CA SER A 277 -7.76 -9.28 -16.82
C SER A 277 -6.65 -8.33 -16.36
N ALA A 278 -5.53 -8.36 -17.07
CA ALA A 278 -4.46 -7.40 -16.85
C ALA A 278 -3.76 -7.02 -18.16
N MET A 279 -3.33 -5.76 -18.23
CA MET A 279 -2.62 -5.16 -19.36
C MET A 279 -1.54 -4.23 -18.81
N CYS A 280 -0.40 -4.11 -19.50
CA CYS A 280 0.77 -3.38 -19.01
C CYS A 280 1.30 -2.39 -20.06
N GLY A 281 2.03 -1.39 -19.60
CA GLY A 281 2.76 -0.47 -20.46
C GLY A 281 1.87 0.25 -21.47
N ALA A 282 2.26 0.20 -22.75
CA ALA A 282 1.57 0.89 -23.84
C ALA A 282 0.19 0.29 -24.20
N ASP A 283 -0.10 -0.93 -23.75
CA ASP A 283 -1.40 -1.59 -24.02
C ASP A 283 -2.50 -1.08 -23.08
N ILE A 284 -2.14 -0.31 -22.05
CA ILE A 284 -3.14 0.31 -21.16
C ILE A 284 -3.83 1.44 -21.93
N PRO A 285 -5.17 1.40 -22.10
CA PRO A 285 -5.91 2.45 -22.79
C PRO A 285 -5.78 3.79 -22.04
N GLU A 286 -6.12 4.90 -22.69
CA GLU A 286 -6.21 6.19 -21.99
C GLU A 286 -7.31 6.15 -20.91
N PRO A 287 -7.15 6.87 -19.79
CA PRO A 287 -8.16 6.86 -18.73
C PRO A 287 -9.45 7.53 -19.21
N GLU A 288 -10.58 6.93 -18.85
CA GLU A 288 -11.91 7.42 -19.19
C GLU A 288 -12.51 8.25 -18.05
N GLY A 289 -13.33 9.24 -18.41
CA GLY A 289 -14.11 10.02 -17.44
C GLY A 289 -13.52 11.40 -17.14
N VAL A 290 -13.89 11.95 -15.99
CA VAL A 290 -13.58 13.33 -15.57
C VAL A 290 -12.47 13.34 -14.53
N GLY A 291 -11.39 14.05 -14.83
CA GLY A 291 -10.21 14.11 -13.98
C GLY A 291 -10.38 14.98 -12.73
N MET A 292 -9.42 14.87 -11.81
CA MET A 292 -9.36 15.75 -10.64
C MET A 292 -9.22 17.23 -11.05
N GLY A 293 -10.06 18.10 -10.48
CA GLY A 293 -10.13 19.51 -10.80
C GLY A 293 -11.05 19.84 -11.97
N GLU A 294 -11.64 18.83 -12.60
CA GLU A 294 -12.56 19.00 -13.73
C GLU A 294 -14.02 18.91 -13.29
N THR A 295 -14.93 19.27 -14.21
CA THR A 295 -16.36 19.28 -13.96
C THR A 295 -17.12 18.56 -15.07
N ALA A 296 -17.92 17.55 -14.69
CA ALA A 296 -18.87 16.90 -15.56
C ALA A 296 -20.18 17.71 -15.62
N MET A 297 -20.83 17.73 -16.79
CA MET A 297 -22.20 18.21 -16.96
C MET A 297 -23.07 17.02 -17.36
N LEU A 298 -24.09 16.71 -16.55
CA LEU A 298 -24.97 15.55 -16.73
C LEU A 298 -26.42 16.00 -16.87
N GLY A 299 -27.25 15.19 -17.54
CA GLY A 299 -28.68 15.43 -17.69
C GLY A 299 -29.01 16.79 -18.32
N ASP A 300 -28.44 17.10 -19.48
CA ASP A 300 -28.60 18.39 -20.17
C ASP A 300 -28.23 19.62 -19.31
N GLY A 301 -27.31 19.44 -18.35
CA GLY A 301 -26.86 20.48 -17.44
C GLY A 301 -27.66 20.60 -16.14
N ALA A 302 -28.58 19.66 -15.88
CA ALA A 302 -29.31 19.57 -14.63
C ALA A 302 -28.39 19.24 -13.42
N ALA A 303 -27.30 18.52 -13.67
CA ALA A 303 -26.30 18.22 -12.65
C ALA A 303 -24.89 18.62 -13.10
N ARG A 304 -24.23 19.43 -12.27
CA ARG A 304 -22.83 19.81 -12.42
C ARG A 304 -22.00 19.11 -11.35
N VAL A 305 -21.09 18.23 -11.75
CA VAL A 305 -20.33 17.39 -10.81
C VAL A 305 -18.86 17.76 -10.88
N PHE A 306 -18.32 18.33 -9.81
CA PHE A 306 -16.90 18.67 -9.71
C PHE A 306 -16.12 17.59 -8.96
N VAL A 307 -15.03 17.09 -9.55
CA VAL A 307 -14.15 16.09 -8.93
C VAL A 307 -13.03 16.80 -8.18
N SER A 308 -13.08 16.79 -6.85
CA SER A 308 -12.09 17.47 -6.00
C SER A 308 -10.94 16.57 -5.52
N GLY A 309 -11.02 15.26 -5.79
CA GLY A 309 -10.04 14.29 -5.37
C GLY A 309 -10.49 12.86 -5.65
N VAL A 310 -9.52 11.96 -5.78
CA VAL A 310 -9.72 10.50 -5.83
C VAL A 310 -8.81 9.89 -4.79
N SER A 311 -9.30 8.89 -4.05
CA SER A 311 -8.52 8.18 -3.04
C SER A 311 -7.39 7.37 -3.67
N ALA A 312 -6.34 7.09 -2.90
CA ALA A 312 -5.17 6.34 -3.38
C ALA A 312 -5.50 4.88 -3.77
N ASP A 313 -6.58 4.32 -3.24
CA ASP A 313 -7.06 2.99 -3.62
C ASP A 313 -7.85 2.98 -4.94
N GLY A 314 -8.18 4.16 -5.50
CA GLY A 314 -8.94 4.31 -6.73
C GLY A 314 -10.41 3.90 -6.61
N LEU A 315 -10.96 3.75 -5.39
CA LEU A 315 -12.33 3.27 -5.19
C LEU A 315 -13.29 4.33 -4.64
N THR A 316 -12.77 5.50 -4.25
CA THR A 316 -13.57 6.59 -3.68
C THR A 316 -13.22 7.90 -4.36
N ALA A 317 -14.24 8.61 -4.83
CA ALA A 317 -14.11 9.96 -5.37
C ALA A 317 -14.66 10.98 -4.36
N ARG A 318 -14.01 12.15 -4.28
CA ARG A 318 -14.51 13.30 -3.53
C ARG A 318 -15.18 14.27 -4.49
N VAL A 319 -16.50 14.23 -4.56
CA VAL A 319 -17.30 14.92 -5.58
C VAL A 319 -18.20 15.99 -4.97
N ALA A 320 -18.38 17.09 -5.68
CA ALA A 320 -19.31 18.15 -5.32
C ALA A 320 -20.37 18.29 -6.41
N VAL A 321 -21.63 18.06 -6.09
CA VAL A 321 -22.75 18.15 -7.04
C VAL A 321 -23.45 19.50 -6.87
N ASN A 322 -23.62 20.24 -7.97
CA ASN A 322 -24.29 21.53 -8.02
C ASN A 322 -23.74 22.58 -7.04
N GLY A 323 -22.43 22.54 -6.78
CA GLY A 323 -21.74 23.50 -5.89
C GLY A 323 -21.94 23.25 -4.39
N ILE A 324 -22.55 22.12 -4.02
CA ILE A 324 -22.65 21.67 -2.62
C ILE A 324 -21.28 21.21 -2.12
N SER A 325 -21.08 21.23 -0.80
CA SER A 325 -19.86 20.72 -0.15
C SER A 325 -19.43 19.35 -0.69
N PRO A 326 -18.13 19.12 -0.96
CA PRO A 326 -17.66 17.85 -1.46
C PRO A 326 -18.00 16.67 -0.53
N GLN A 327 -18.46 15.56 -1.10
CA GLN A 327 -18.79 14.31 -0.43
C GLN A 327 -17.88 13.20 -0.94
N GLN A 328 -17.58 12.23 -0.09
CA GLN A 328 -16.87 11.01 -0.51
C GLN A 328 -17.91 10.00 -1.00
N VAL A 329 -17.72 9.50 -2.21
CA VAL A 329 -18.65 8.58 -2.89
C VAL A 329 -17.84 7.43 -3.46
N ARG A 330 -18.21 6.20 -3.14
CA ARG A 330 -17.54 5.01 -3.67
C ARG A 330 -18.07 4.65 -5.05
N VAL A 331 -17.30 3.86 -5.79
CA VAL A 331 -17.79 3.21 -7.02
C VAL A 331 -19.06 2.41 -6.71
N GLY A 332 -20.10 2.61 -7.51
CA GLY A 332 -21.44 2.03 -7.35
C GLY A 332 -22.39 2.82 -6.43
N GLU A 333 -21.89 3.82 -5.69
CA GLU A 333 -22.73 4.66 -4.84
C GLU A 333 -23.31 5.85 -5.63
N SER A 334 -24.41 6.40 -5.11
CA SER A 334 -25.10 7.54 -5.69
C SER A 334 -25.30 8.67 -4.69
N VAL A 335 -25.27 9.90 -5.19
CA VAL A 335 -25.56 11.12 -4.43
C VAL A 335 -26.72 11.89 -5.05
N PRO A 336 -27.54 12.59 -4.26
CA PRO A 336 -28.65 13.38 -4.78
C PRO A 336 -28.14 14.54 -5.64
N ALA A 337 -28.75 14.72 -6.81
CA ALA A 337 -28.39 15.78 -7.75
C ALA A 337 -28.98 17.15 -7.37
N GLY A 338 -29.81 17.24 -6.33
CA GLY A 338 -30.46 18.49 -5.90
C GLY A 338 -31.76 18.83 -6.63
N THR A 339 -32.02 18.22 -7.79
CA THR A 339 -33.34 18.16 -8.41
C THR A 339 -34.14 17.00 -7.79
N GLU A 340 -35.42 17.21 -7.49
CA GLU A 340 -36.25 16.17 -6.89
C GLU A 340 -36.26 14.91 -7.76
N GLY A 341 -35.93 13.76 -7.15
CA GLY A 341 -35.91 12.46 -7.80
C GLY A 341 -34.66 12.13 -8.63
N CYS A 342 -33.70 13.04 -8.77
CA CYS A 342 -32.49 12.79 -9.57
C CYS A 342 -31.26 12.45 -8.72
N THR A 343 -30.47 11.49 -9.17
CA THR A 343 -29.22 11.04 -8.55
C THR A 343 -28.07 11.01 -9.55
N VAL A 344 -26.86 11.23 -9.05
CA VAL A 344 -25.59 11.02 -9.76
C VAL A 344 -24.91 9.81 -9.15
N SER A 345 -24.56 8.80 -9.95
CA SER A 345 -23.77 7.64 -9.53
C SER A 345 -22.31 7.78 -9.94
N VAL A 346 -21.40 7.22 -9.15
CA VAL A 346 -20.01 7.00 -9.57
C VAL A 346 -19.93 5.60 -10.15
N ASP A 347 -19.83 5.49 -11.48
CA ASP A 347 -19.91 4.19 -12.16
C ASP A 347 -18.54 3.50 -12.20
N ASP A 348 -17.46 4.25 -12.42
CA ASP A 348 -16.09 3.74 -12.45
C ASP A 348 -15.09 4.83 -12.04
N ILE A 349 -13.91 4.41 -11.58
CA ILE A 349 -12.75 5.27 -11.34
C ILE A 349 -11.51 4.65 -11.98
N ASP A 350 -10.95 5.33 -12.98
CA ASP A 350 -9.75 4.89 -13.69
C ASP A 350 -8.63 5.94 -13.57
N ARG A 351 -7.55 5.59 -12.86
CA ARG A 351 -6.34 6.43 -12.72
C ARG A 351 -6.64 7.90 -12.40
N GLY A 352 -7.58 8.14 -11.48
CA GLY A 352 -7.96 9.47 -11.03
C GLY A 352 -9.02 10.18 -11.90
N HIS A 353 -9.54 9.51 -12.93
CA HIS A 353 -10.69 9.95 -13.71
C HIS A 353 -11.93 9.21 -13.22
N VAL A 354 -13.05 9.91 -13.15
CA VAL A 354 -14.31 9.41 -12.61
C VAL A 354 -15.37 9.41 -13.70
N THR A 355 -15.97 8.25 -13.95
CA THR A 355 -17.11 8.11 -14.84
C THR A 355 -18.40 8.21 -14.03
N PHE A 356 -19.35 9.01 -14.51
CA PHE A 356 -20.58 9.31 -13.80
C PHE A 356 -21.81 8.82 -14.56
N GLY A 357 -22.74 8.25 -13.82
CA GLY A 357 -24.10 8.00 -14.26
C GLY A 357 -25.05 9.08 -13.74
N TYR A 358 -26.16 9.29 -14.45
CA TYR A 358 -27.22 10.21 -14.04
C TYR A 358 -28.58 9.60 -14.32
N ALA A 359 -29.43 9.55 -13.31
CA ALA A 359 -30.78 9.02 -13.42
C ALA A 359 -31.77 9.92 -12.66
N CYS A 360 -32.98 10.04 -13.18
CA CYS A 360 -34.11 10.68 -12.51
C CYS A 360 -35.24 9.68 -12.41
N GLY A 361 -35.86 9.55 -11.23
CA GLY A 361 -37.10 8.80 -11.08
C GLY A 361 -38.23 9.46 -11.88
N ASP A 362 -39.02 8.64 -12.55
CA ASP A 362 -40.27 9.04 -13.22
C ASP A 362 -41.38 9.45 -12.23
#